data_AF-A0A1V4Q618-F1
#
_entry.id   AF-A0A1V4Q618-F1
#
_cell.length_a   1.000
_cell.length_b   1.000
_cell.length_c   1.000
_cell.angle_alpha   90.00
_cell.angle_beta   90.00
_cell.angle_gamma   90.00
#
_symmetry.space_group_name_H-M   'P 1'
#
loop_
_entity.id
_entity.type
_entity.pdbx_description
1 polymer ?
#
loop_
_entity_poly.entity_id
_entity_poly.type
_entity_poly.pdbx_seq_one_letter_code
_entity_poly.pdbx_strand_id
1 'polypeptide(L)'
;ADTVSVSARTLHRMSLQHFGYGPKTLARILRMRTALALLDDAGEDLIGIAARAGYADHAHMCRDFAELTGAPPTAWTGGAQTSGQ
;
A
#
# COMPACT_ATOMS: atom_id res chain seq x y z
N ALA A 1 8.95 17.97 -4.87
CA ALA A 1 8.26 17.45 -3.68
C ALA A 1 9.14 17.78 -2.49
N ASP A 2 8.66 18.59 -1.56
CA ASP A 2 9.41 18.97 -0.37
C ASP A 2 9.52 17.77 0.55
N THR A 3 10.68 17.12 0.56
CA THR A 3 10.97 16.09 1.55
C THR A 3 11.22 16.77 2.89
N VAL A 4 10.21 16.77 3.76
CA VAL A 4 10.38 17.22 5.15
C VAL A 4 11.38 16.30 5.83
N SER A 5 12.56 16.84 6.17
CA SER A 5 13.60 16.08 6.88
C SER A 5 13.21 15.96 8.36
N VAL A 6 12.44 14.93 8.70
CA VAL A 6 12.09 14.57 10.06
C VAL A 6 13.03 13.50 10.59
N SER A 7 13.47 13.64 11.84
CA SER A 7 14.21 12.55 12.50
C SER A 7 13.33 11.29 12.62
N ALA A 8 13.95 10.10 12.63
CA ALA A 8 13.23 8.84 12.81
C ALA A 8 12.40 8.82 14.10
N ARG A 9 12.90 9.43 15.18
CA ARG A 9 12.19 9.57 16.46
C ARG A 9 10.94 10.44 16.32
N THR A 10 11.06 11.59 15.64
CA THR A 10 9.93 12.49 15.37
C THR A 10 8.87 11.77 14.54
N LEU A 11 9.27 11.11 13.46
CA LEU A 11 8.38 10.36 12.59
C LEU A 11 7.64 9.25 13.36
N HIS A 12 8.36 8.53 14.22
CA HIS A 12 7.77 7.49 15.05
C HIS A 12 6.72 8.02 16.01
N ARG A 13 7.05 9.10 16.75
CA ARG A 13 6.11 9.76 17.66
C ARG A 13 4.87 10.26 16.94
N MET A 14 5.04 10.92 15.79
CA MET A 14 3.91 11.39 14.97
C MET A 14 3.05 10.23 14.49
N SER A 15 3.67 9.14 14.04
CA SER A 15 2.92 7.96 13.56
C SER A 15 2.05 7.37 14.67
N LEU A 16 2.62 7.20 15.87
CA LEU A 16 1.87 6.73 17.03
C LEU A 16 0.75 7.70 17.43
N GLN A 17 1.04 9.00 17.45
CA GLN A 17 0.08 10.03 17.87
C GLN A 17 -1.13 10.12 16.94
N HIS A 18 -0.92 10.02 15.63
CA HIS A 18 -1.99 10.23 14.65
C HIS A 18 -2.67 8.96 14.19
N PHE A 19 -1.97 7.81 14.22
CA PHE A 19 -2.48 6.56 13.64
C PHE A 19 -2.51 5.39 14.64
N GLY A 20 -1.86 5.52 15.81
CA GLY A 20 -1.79 4.45 16.80
C GLY A 20 -0.77 3.35 16.48
N TYR A 21 -0.01 3.46 15.38
CA TYR A 21 1.02 2.50 14.99
C TYR A 21 2.27 3.18 14.45
N GLY A 22 3.39 2.44 14.44
CA GLY A 22 4.68 2.95 13.99
C GLY A 22 4.77 3.21 12.48
N PRO A 23 5.80 3.96 12.04
CA PRO A 23 5.95 4.40 10.66
C PRO A 23 6.15 3.24 9.68
N LYS A 24 6.70 2.11 10.15
CA LYS A 24 6.81 0.90 9.34
C LYS A 24 5.43 0.35 8.97
N THR A 25 4.52 0.24 9.93
CA THR A 25 3.14 -0.21 9.70
C THR A 25 2.40 0.77 8.80
N LEU A 26 2.56 2.08 9.06
CA LEU A 26 1.99 3.12 8.21
C LEU A 26 2.46 2.99 6.76
N ALA A 27 3.76 2.82 6.53
CA ALA A 27 4.31 2.63 5.19
C ALA A 27 3.71 1.38 4.50
N ARG A 28 3.58 0.25 5.20
CA ARG A 28 2.92 -0.95 4.64
C ARG A 28 1.49 -0.67 4.20
N ILE A 29 0.70 -0.01 5.04
CA ILE A 29 -0.69 0.35 4.74
C ILE A 29 -0.77 1.30 3.54
N LEU A 30 0.08 2.33 3.49
CA LEU A 30 0.10 3.27 2.38
C LEU A 30 0.47 2.60 1.05
N ARG A 31 1.48 1.71 1.05
CA ARG A 31 1.83 0.93 -0.14
C ARG A 31 0.68 0.04 -0.60
N MET A 32 0.02 -0.67 0.32
CA MET A 32 -1.11 -1.52 -0.01
C MET A 32 -2.29 -0.72 -0.59
N ARG A 33 -2.60 0.45 -0.02
CA ARG A 33 -3.63 1.35 -0.55
C ARG A 33 -3.30 1.82 -1.98
N THR A 34 -2.04 2.15 -2.24
CA THR A 34 -1.59 2.50 -3.60
C THR A 34 -1.74 1.31 -4.55
N ALA A 35 -1.33 0.11 -4.13
CA ALA A 35 -1.47 -1.10 -4.96
C ALA A 35 -2.94 -1.42 -5.28
N LEU A 36 -3.85 -1.31 -4.31
CA LEU A 36 -5.29 -1.48 -4.52
C LEU A 36 -5.82 -0.47 -5.55
N ALA A 37 -5.44 0.80 -5.45
CA ALA A 37 -5.85 1.82 -6.43
C ALA A 37 -5.33 1.55 -7.85
N LEU A 38 -4.16 0.90 -7.98
CA LEU A 38 -3.59 0.51 -9.27
C LEU A 38 -4.22 -0.78 -9.82
N LEU A 39 -4.66 -1.70 -8.96
CA LEU A 39 -5.39 -2.91 -9.35
C LEU A 39 -6.77 -2.60 -9.93
N ASP A 40 -7.38 -1.48 -9.52
CA ASP A 40 -8.63 -0.97 -10.09
C ASP A 40 -8.44 -0.36 -11.49
N ASP A 41 -7.21 -0.01 -11.88
CA ASP A 41 -6.87 0.50 -13.22
C ASP A 41 -6.56 -0.65 -14.18
N ALA A 42 -7.29 -0.73 -15.28
CA ALA A 42 -7.20 -1.85 -16.21
C ALA A 42 -5.90 -1.78 -17.03
N GLY A 43 -5.02 -2.78 -16.88
CA GLY A 43 -3.94 -3.04 -17.84
C GLY A 43 -2.52 -3.04 -17.27
N GLU A 44 -2.32 -2.86 -15.96
CA GLU A 44 -1.00 -2.99 -15.35
C GLU A 44 -0.78 -4.39 -14.78
N ASP A 45 0.40 -4.98 -15.04
CA ASP A 45 0.77 -6.26 -14.45
C ASP A 45 1.16 -6.11 -12.96
N LEU A 46 1.06 -7.21 -12.20
CA LEU A 46 1.33 -7.18 -10.75
C LEU A 46 2.77 -6.78 -10.39
N ILE A 47 3.74 -6.97 -11.29
CA ILE A 47 5.13 -6.60 -11.05
C ILE A 47 5.29 -5.08 -11.15
N GLY A 48 4.69 -4.48 -12.18
CA GLY A 48 4.61 -3.03 -12.38
C GLY A 48 3.86 -2.35 -11.23
N ILE A 49 2.73 -2.92 -10.81
CA ILE A 49 1.96 -2.46 -9.65
C ILE A 49 2.82 -2.49 -8.39
N ALA A 50 3.54 -3.59 -8.13
CA ALA A 50 4.41 -3.69 -6.96
C ALA A 50 5.48 -2.58 -6.94
N ALA A 51 6.14 -2.35 -8.08
CA ALA A 51 7.16 -1.31 -8.20
C ALA A 51 6.59 0.10 -7.97
N ARG A 52 5.45 0.43 -8.59
CA ARG A 52 4.79 1.75 -8.45
C ARG A 52 4.20 1.99 -7.07
N ALA A 53 3.69 0.94 -6.44
CA ALA A 53 3.21 1.00 -5.06
C ALA A 53 4.35 1.10 -4.04
N GLY A 54 5.62 1.02 -4.45
CA GLY A 54 6.79 1.19 -3.59
C GLY A 54 7.23 -0.09 -2.87
N TYR A 55 6.83 -1.26 -3.38
CA TYR A 55 7.37 -2.54 -2.93
C TYR A 55 8.73 -2.82 -3.56
N ALA A 56 9.57 -3.57 -2.83
CA ALA A 56 10.87 -4.01 -3.36
C ALA A 56 10.71 -5.02 -4.50
N ASP A 57 9.69 -5.88 -4.43
CA ASP A 57 9.33 -6.86 -5.43
C ASP A 57 7.89 -7.36 -5.21
N HIS A 58 7.42 -8.18 -6.13
CA HIS A 58 6.09 -8.80 -6.07
C HIS A 58 5.90 -9.70 -4.83
N ALA A 59 6.95 -10.38 -4.34
CA ALA A 59 6.83 -11.25 -3.17
C ALA A 59 6.59 -10.46 -1.88
N HIS A 60 7.18 -9.27 -1.74
CA HIS A 60 6.89 -8.35 -0.63
C HIS A 60 5.45 -7.83 -0.69
N MET A 61 4.96 -7.52 -1.90
CA MET A 61 3.56 -7.13 -2.08
C MET A 61 2.62 -8.26 -1.65
N CYS A 62 2.80 -9.48 -2.14
CA CYS A 62 1.98 -10.63 -1.75
C CYS A 62 1.96 -10.88 -0.24
N ARG A 63 3.11 -10.75 0.44
CA ARG A 63 3.18 -10.89 1.91
C ARG A 63 2.37 -9.81 2.63
N ASP A 64 2.52 -8.54 2.25
CA ASP A 64 1.76 -7.45 2.87
C ASP A 64 0.25 -7.63 2.66
N PHE A 65 -0.17 -8.02 1.46
CA PHE A 65 -1.57 -8.31 1.16
C PHE A 65 -2.12 -9.47 2.00
N ALA A 66 -1.43 -10.60 2.04
CA ALA A 66 -1.85 -11.74 2.84
C ALA A 66 -1.96 -11.40 4.34
N GLU A 67 -0.99 -10.66 4.89
CA GLU A 67 -0.99 -10.26 6.30
C GLU A 67 -2.06 -9.22 6.65
N LEU A 68 -2.37 -8.29 5.73
CA LEU A 68 -3.27 -7.17 6.01
C LEU A 68 -4.73 -7.44 5.65
N THR A 69 -4.98 -8.32 4.67
CA THR A 69 -6.33 -8.55 4.12
C THR A 69 -6.76 -10.02 4.18
N GLY A 70 -5.83 -10.94 4.41
CA GLY A 70 -6.07 -12.38 4.33
C GLY A 70 -6.08 -12.95 2.91
N ALA A 71 -5.86 -12.14 1.86
CA ALA A 71 -5.89 -12.58 0.46
C ALA A 71 -4.69 -12.05 -0.35
N PRO A 72 -4.23 -12.77 -1.39
CA PRO A 72 -3.15 -12.32 -2.28
C PRO A 72 -3.65 -11.32 -3.33
N PRO A 73 -2.78 -10.45 -3.89
CA PRO A 73 -3.16 -9.39 -4.84
C PRO A 73 -3.90 -9.92 -6.08
N THR A 74 -3.65 -11.17 -6.47
CA THR A 74 -4.33 -11.86 -7.57
C THR A 74 -5.82 -12.12 -7.33
N ALA A 75 -6.30 -12.05 -6.07
CA ALA A 75 -7.71 -12.22 -5.74
C ALA A 75 -8.56 -11.00 -6.10
N TRP A 76 -7.93 -9.82 -6.26
CA TRP A 76 -8.60 -8.62 -6.77
C TRP A 76 -8.55 -8.65 -8.29
N THR A 77 -9.62 -9.16 -8.88
CA THR A 77 -9.87 -9.05 -10.32
C THR A 77 -10.70 -7.79 -10.53
N GLY A 78 -10.21 -6.90 -11.41
CA GLY A 78 -10.69 -5.53 -11.61
C GLY A 78 -12.20 -5.39 -11.39
N GLY A 79 -12.56 -4.60 -10.39
CA GLY A 79 -13.95 -4.28 -10.08
C GLY A 79 -14.56 -3.48 -11.21
N ALA A 80 -15.07 -4.16 -12.22
CA ALA A 80 -16.14 -3.61 -13.03
C ALA A 80 -17.33 -3.33 -12.10
N GLN A 81 -17.68 -2.05 -11.99
CA GLN A 81 -18.87 -1.41 -11.40
C GLN A 81 -19.15 -1.49 -9.88
N THR A 82 -18.93 -0.34 -9.21
CA THR A 82 -20.01 0.37 -8.52
C THR A 82 -20.04 1.85 -8.94
N SER A 83 -20.51 2.16 -10.15
CA SER A 83 -21.30 3.38 -10.33
C SER A 83 -22.67 3.10 -9.73
N GLY A 84 -23.08 3.85 -8.71
CA GLY A 84 -24.36 3.64 -8.05
C GLY A 84 -24.59 4.56 -6.87
N GLN A 85 -24.83 5.84 -7.19
CA GLN A 85 -25.46 6.90 -6.37
C GLN A 85 -24.60 7.63 -5.33
#